data_AF-A0A935K4E9-F1
#
_entry.id   AF-A0A935K4E9-F1
#
_cell.length_a   1.000
_cell.length_b   1.000
_cell.length_c   1.000
_cell.angle_alpha   90.00
_cell.angle_beta   90.00
_cell.angle_gamma   90.00
#
_symmetry.space_group_name_H-M   'P 1'
#
loop_
_entity.id
_entity.type
_entity.pdbx_description
1 polymer ?
#
loop_
_entity_poly.entity_id
_entity_poly.type
_entity_poly.pdbx_seq_one_letter_code
_entity_poly.pdbx_strand_id
1 'polypeptide(L)'
;MILLKDAIDSGAWLEILYKYPGSFLAGPAEMTFRIKVKSFVKINLNELGENEYQSTFYDEIKAKFLSKIGFEANVWKIDLDLVNMEKTENSSLFIKQGISLGDSEGYKFPVCTDTYIEQSPYGNKSGIKHFSDINFPPKIKKSGSYCFELPEFFDDLYISSTAGSIKEV
;
A
#
# COMPACT_ATOMS: atom_id res chain seq x y z
N MET A 1 -5.42 -15.76 -2.19
CA MET A 1 -5.24 -14.80 -1.09
C MET A 1 -4.48 -15.51 0.03
N ILE A 2 -3.68 -14.80 0.81
CA ILE A 2 -2.86 -15.37 1.90
C ILE A 2 -3.18 -14.57 3.15
N LEU A 3 -3.37 -15.23 4.29
CA LEU A 3 -3.65 -14.55 5.56
C LEU A 3 -2.49 -13.61 5.89
N LEU A 4 -2.79 -12.33 6.14
CA LEU A 4 -1.77 -11.29 6.32
C LEU A 4 -0.89 -11.59 7.53
N LYS A 5 -1.50 -12.10 8.61
CA LYS A 5 -0.78 -12.52 9.80
C LYS A 5 0.24 -13.62 9.50
N ASP A 6 -0.16 -14.66 8.77
CA ASP A 6 0.73 -15.75 8.38
C ASP A 6 1.89 -15.25 7.49
N ALA A 7 1.60 -14.33 6.56
CA ALA A 7 2.63 -13.71 5.72
C ALA A 7 3.67 -12.91 6.53
N ILE A 8 3.25 -12.25 7.62
CA ILE A 8 4.14 -11.53 8.54
C ILE A 8 4.94 -12.53 9.38
N ASP A 9 4.27 -13.49 10.01
CA ASP A 9 4.86 -14.41 10.98
C ASP A 9 5.87 -15.37 10.32
N SER A 10 5.56 -15.85 9.12
CA SER A 10 6.48 -16.68 8.32
C SER A 10 7.68 -15.90 7.80
N GLY A 11 7.50 -14.61 7.52
CA GLY A 11 8.46 -13.81 6.75
C GLY A 11 8.74 -14.39 5.35
N ALA A 12 7.81 -15.16 4.78
CA ALA A 12 7.96 -15.75 3.47
C ALA A 12 7.91 -14.70 2.35
N TRP A 13 8.45 -15.05 1.19
CA TRP A 13 8.24 -14.26 -0.01
C TRP A 13 6.92 -14.66 -0.66
N LEU A 14 6.15 -13.66 -1.07
CA LEU A 14 4.91 -13.86 -1.81
C LEU A 14 5.15 -13.41 -3.25
N GLU A 15 4.95 -14.30 -4.21
CA GLU A 15 4.95 -13.99 -5.63
C GLU A 15 3.53 -13.62 -6.07
N ILE A 16 3.40 -12.40 -6.60
CA ILE A 16 2.17 -11.84 -7.09
C ILE A 16 2.26 -11.73 -8.61
N LEU A 17 1.29 -12.36 -9.28
CA LEU A 17 0.98 -12.12 -10.68
C LEU A 17 -0.16 -11.12 -10.74
N TYR A 18 0.08 -9.98 -11.38
CA TYR A 18 -0.92 -8.96 -11.64
C TYR A 18 -1.21 -8.89 -13.14
N LYS A 19 -2.48 -9.05 -13.50
CA LYS A 19 -3.01 -8.92 -14.86
C LYS A 19 -3.74 -7.60 -14.97
N TYR A 20 -3.28 -6.74 -15.87
CA TYR A 20 -3.91 -5.45 -16.12
C TYR A 20 -4.37 -5.38 -17.57
N PRO A 21 -5.44 -4.61 -17.87
CA PRO A 21 -6.03 -4.55 -19.21
C PRO A 21 -5.08 -3.97 -20.28
N GLY A 22 -3.89 -3.50 -19.88
CA GLY A 22 -2.89 -2.87 -20.74
C GLY A 22 -3.42 -1.59 -21.39
N SER A 23 -2.80 -1.20 -22.49
CA SER A 23 -3.27 -0.07 -23.30
C SER A 23 -4.05 -0.56 -24.50
N PHE A 24 -4.87 0.32 -25.10
CA PHE A 24 -5.62 0.02 -26.33
C PHE A 24 -4.74 -0.51 -27.46
N LEU A 25 -3.44 -0.17 -27.47
CA LEU A 25 -2.48 -0.59 -28.50
C LEU A 25 -1.70 -1.86 -28.15
N ALA A 26 -1.56 -2.19 -26.86
CA ALA A 26 -0.69 -3.28 -26.40
C ALA A 26 -1.47 -4.54 -25.94
N GLY A 27 -2.79 -4.43 -25.77
CA GLY A 27 -3.61 -5.54 -25.25
C GLY A 27 -3.32 -5.83 -23.77
N PRO A 28 -3.97 -6.86 -23.19
CA PRO A 28 -3.78 -7.23 -21.80
C PRO A 28 -2.31 -7.57 -21.54
N ALA A 29 -1.83 -7.12 -20.39
CA ALA A 29 -0.46 -7.36 -19.96
C ALA A 29 -0.44 -7.94 -18.56
N GLU A 30 0.65 -8.61 -18.23
CA GLU A 30 0.87 -9.20 -16.93
C GLU A 30 2.23 -8.78 -16.39
N MET A 31 2.32 -8.72 -15.07
CA MET A 31 3.56 -8.48 -14.37
C MET A 31 3.67 -9.37 -13.14
N THR A 32 4.88 -9.81 -12.87
CA THR A 32 5.22 -10.58 -11.69
C THR A 32 6.14 -9.76 -10.79
N PHE A 33 5.79 -9.71 -9.51
CA PHE A 33 6.65 -9.13 -8.48
C PHE A 33 6.59 -9.97 -7.22
N ARG A 34 7.65 -9.89 -6.41
CA ARG A 34 7.70 -10.54 -5.11
C ARG A 34 7.64 -9.51 -4.01
N ILE A 35 6.89 -9.80 -2.97
CA ILE A 35 6.87 -9.02 -1.76
C ILE A 35 7.21 -9.88 -0.55
N LYS A 36 7.79 -9.26 0.47
CA LYS A 36 7.92 -9.86 1.80
C LYS A 36 7.37 -8.87 2.80
N VAL A 37 6.29 -9.26 3.46
CA VAL A 37 5.62 -8.40 4.45
C VAL A 37 6.44 -8.39 5.74
N LYS A 38 6.68 -7.20 6.30
CA LYS A 38 7.47 -7.01 7.51
C LYS A 38 6.63 -6.65 8.72
N SER A 39 5.64 -5.81 8.52
CA SER A 39 4.79 -5.32 9.61
C SER A 39 3.45 -4.83 9.05
N PHE A 40 2.45 -4.81 9.92
CA PHE A 40 1.16 -4.20 9.65
C PHE A 40 0.67 -3.49 10.92
N VAL A 41 0.52 -2.17 10.85
CA VAL A 41 0.26 -1.33 12.03
C VAL A 41 -0.77 -0.25 11.73
N LYS A 42 -1.64 0.04 12.71
CA LYS A 42 -2.56 1.17 12.63
C LYS A 42 -1.77 2.47 12.75
N ILE A 43 -2.06 3.42 11.88
CA ILE A 43 -1.51 4.78 11.94
C ILE A 43 -2.34 5.56 12.96
N ASN A 44 -1.69 6.08 14.00
CA ASN A 44 -2.32 6.97 14.96
C ASN A 44 -2.29 8.41 14.45
N LEU A 45 -3.39 8.87 13.85
CA LEU A 45 -3.52 10.25 13.38
C LEU A 45 -3.61 11.27 14.54
N ASN A 46 -3.81 10.85 15.80
CA ASN A 46 -3.83 11.79 16.93
C ASN A 46 -2.43 12.17 17.41
N GLU A 47 -1.39 11.39 17.06
CA GLU A 47 0.02 11.76 17.27
C GLU A 47 0.46 12.90 16.34
N LEU A 48 -0.43 13.39 15.46
CA LEU A 48 -0.19 14.52 14.57
C LEU A 48 -0.02 15.87 15.28
N GLY A 49 -0.24 15.95 16.61
CA GLY A 49 0.15 17.04 17.50
C GLY A 49 -0.04 18.48 17.00
N GLU A 50 -0.88 19.26 17.68
CA GLU A 50 -1.16 20.69 17.43
C GLU A 50 0.06 21.64 17.41
N ASN A 51 1.27 21.16 17.66
CA ASN A 51 2.41 21.99 18.04
C ASN A 51 3.39 22.38 16.93
N GLU A 52 3.19 22.01 15.66
CA GLU A 52 4.21 22.34 14.62
C GLU A 52 3.67 22.82 13.26
N TYR A 53 2.43 23.32 13.17
CA TYR A 53 1.96 23.97 11.95
C TYR A 53 1.32 25.32 12.20
N GLN A 54 1.89 26.33 11.54
CA GLN A 54 1.23 27.62 11.30
C GLN A 54 -0.19 27.34 10.79
N SER A 55 -1.16 27.91 11.52
CA SER A 55 -2.57 27.53 11.65
C SER A 55 -3.47 27.79 10.43
N THR A 56 -2.99 27.57 9.21
CA THR A 56 -3.79 27.81 8.00
C THR A 56 -3.66 26.67 7.00
N PHE A 57 -2.45 26.22 6.69
CA PHE A 57 -2.24 25.14 5.72
C PHE A 57 -2.61 23.76 6.30
N TYR A 58 -2.30 23.54 7.59
CA TYR A 58 -2.67 22.30 8.26
C TYR A 58 -4.17 22.22 8.50
N ASP A 59 -4.83 23.32 8.86
CA ASP A 59 -6.29 23.34 9.02
C ASP A 59 -7.01 23.17 7.68
N GLU A 60 -6.46 23.66 6.57
CA GLU A 60 -7.00 23.40 5.23
C GLU A 60 -6.79 21.97 4.74
N ILE A 61 -5.62 21.38 4.99
CA ILE A 61 -5.36 19.97 4.64
C ILE A 61 -6.18 19.07 5.55
N LYS A 62 -6.18 19.31 6.85
CA LYS A 62 -7.03 18.61 7.82
C LYS A 62 -8.49 18.79 7.41
N ALA A 63 -8.98 19.99 7.09
CA ALA A 63 -10.35 20.17 6.64
C ALA A 63 -10.65 19.48 5.29
N LYS A 64 -9.74 19.49 4.30
CA LYS A 64 -9.92 18.80 3.00
C LYS A 64 -9.80 17.27 3.10
N PHE A 65 -8.95 16.78 3.98
CA PHE A 65 -8.73 15.38 4.27
C PHE A 65 -9.85 14.83 5.16
N LEU A 66 -10.18 15.53 6.25
CA LEU A 66 -11.32 15.21 7.12
C LEU A 66 -12.68 15.34 6.41
N SER A 67 -12.85 16.30 5.49
CA SER A 67 -14.09 16.41 4.69
C SER A 67 -14.22 15.33 3.61
N LYS A 68 -13.12 14.70 3.19
CA LYS A 68 -13.13 13.63 2.18
C LYS A 68 -13.14 12.23 2.78
N ILE A 69 -12.48 12.02 3.91
CA ILE A 69 -12.24 10.69 4.48
C ILE A 69 -13.01 10.49 5.80
N GLY A 70 -13.72 11.51 6.29
CA GLY A 70 -14.42 11.45 7.56
C GLY A 70 -13.43 11.36 8.74
N PHE A 71 -13.84 11.80 9.92
CA PHE A 71 -12.99 11.80 11.12
C PHE A 71 -12.67 10.38 11.65
N GLU A 72 -13.11 9.34 10.94
CA GLU A 72 -13.08 7.93 11.35
C GLU A 72 -12.21 7.05 10.43
N ALA A 73 -11.45 7.67 9.51
CA ALA A 73 -10.58 6.94 8.60
C ALA A 73 -9.53 6.11 9.36
N ASN A 74 -9.72 4.79 9.43
CA ASN A 74 -8.74 3.90 10.03
C ASN A 74 -7.67 3.59 8.99
N VAL A 75 -6.62 4.41 8.99
CA VAL A 75 -5.48 4.22 8.11
C VAL A 75 -4.52 3.21 8.74
N TRP A 76 -4.10 2.23 7.94
CA TRP A 76 -3.13 1.22 8.33
C TRP A 76 -1.95 1.22 7.38
N LYS A 77 -0.76 0.93 7.90
CA LYS A 77 0.49 0.85 7.15
C LYS A 77 0.95 -0.60 7.08
N ILE A 78 1.31 -1.06 5.88
CA ILE A 78 2.11 -2.27 5.69
C ILE A 78 3.53 -1.87 5.33
N ASP A 79 4.53 -2.38 6.05
CA ASP A 79 5.94 -2.28 5.62
C ASP A 79 6.31 -3.55 4.87
N LEU A 80 6.99 -3.43 3.73
CA LEU A 80 7.36 -4.59 2.91
C LEU A 80 8.70 -4.39 2.17
N ASP A 81 9.32 -5.51 1.83
CA ASP A 81 10.33 -5.58 0.76
C ASP A 81 9.65 -5.96 -0.55
N LEU A 82 10.12 -5.40 -1.67
CA LEU A 82 9.57 -5.59 -3.00
C LEU A 82 10.68 -5.87 -4.01
N VAL A 83 10.45 -6.82 -4.91
CA VAL A 83 11.32 -7.14 -6.04
C VAL A 83 10.50 -7.24 -7.33
N ASN A 84 10.87 -6.46 -8.35
CA ASN A 84 10.34 -6.63 -9.70
C ASN A 84 10.96 -7.88 -10.36
N MET A 85 10.14 -8.81 -10.83
CA MET A 85 10.63 -10.06 -11.45
C MET A 85 10.70 -9.96 -12.98
N GLU A 86 10.22 -8.87 -13.57
CA GLU A 86 10.29 -8.63 -15.00
C GLU A 86 11.72 -8.36 -15.48
N LYS A 87 11.95 -8.54 -16.78
CA LYS A 87 13.24 -8.26 -17.43
C LYS A 87 13.50 -6.76 -17.64
N THR A 88 12.48 -5.93 -17.51
CA THR A 88 12.53 -4.47 -17.67
C THR A 88 12.14 -3.78 -16.38
N GLU A 89 12.51 -2.50 -16.25
CA GLU A 89 12.02 -1.69 -15.14
C GLU A 89 10.50 -1.54 -15.18
N ASN A 90 9.89 -1.44 -14.00
CA ASN A 90 8.46 -1.20 -13.85
C ASN A 90 8.20 -0.02 -12.92
N SER A 91 7.18 0.77 -13.25
CA SER A 91 6.72 1.85 -12.39
C SER A 91 6.08 1.29 -11.10
N SER A 92 6.31 1.99 -9.99
CA SER A 92 5.62 1.74 -8.73
C SER A 92 4.09 1.78 -8.84
N LEU A 93 3.55 2.53 -9.82
CA LEU A 93 2.11 2.64 -10.05
C LEU A 93 1.48 1.28 -10.38
N PHE A 94 2.09 0.49 -11.26
CA PHE A 94 1.55 -0.81 -11.65
C PHE A 94 1.65 -1.82 -10.51
N ILE A 95 2.76 -1.80 -9.76
CA ILE A 95 2.93 -2.70 -8.62
C ILE A 95 1.92 -2.36 -7.51
N LYS A 96 1.72 -1.06 -7.24
CA LYS A 96 0.72 -0.57 -6.30
C LYS A 96 -0.68 -1.06 -6.65
N GLN A 97 -1.07 -0.98 -7.93
CA GLN A 97 -2.37 -1.46 -8.40
C GLN A 97 -2.52 -2.98 -8.29
N GLY A 98 -1.41 -3.72 -8.31
CA GLY A 98 -1.40 -5.18 -8.18
C GLY A 98 -1.63 -5.70 -6.77
N ILE A 99 -1.55 -4.87 -5.73
CA ILE A 99 -1.69 -5.28 -4.33
C ILE A 99 -3.00 -4.76 -3.76
N SER A 100 -3.74 -5.63 -3.06
CA SER A 100 -4.89 -5.24 -2.24
C SER A 100 -4.93 -6.08 -0.96
N LEU A 101 -5.57 -5.53 0.07
CA LEU A 101 -6.05 -6.31 1.20
C LEU A 101 -7.50 -6.73 0.94
N GLY A 102 -7.95 -7.79 1.59
CA GLY A 102 -9.36 -8.16 1.60
C GLY A 102 -9.72 -8.95 2.83
N ASP A 103 -11.00 -9.11 3.09
CA ASP A 103 -11.53 -9.90 4.20
C ASP A 103 -12.07 -11.26 3.74
N SER A 104 -12.58 -12.04 4.69
CA SER A 104 -13.19 -13.35 4.44
C SER A 104 -14.49 -13.29 3.63
N GLU A 105 -15.16 -12.13 3.60
CA GLU A 105 -16.39 -11.90 2.84
C GLU A 105 -16.14 -11.47 1.39
N GLY A 106 -14.88 -11.18 1.05
CA GLY A 106 -14.44 -10.85 -0.29
C GLY A 106 -14.46 -9.35 -0.60
N TYR A 107 -14.65 -8.49 0.39
CA TYR A 107 -14.40 -7.06 0.22
C TYR A 107 -12.91 -6.83 -0.03
N LYS A 108 -12.59 -5.85 -0.89
CA LYS A 108 -11.22 -5.53 -1.26
C LYS A 108 -10.91 -4.07 -0.93
N PHE A 109 -9.78 -3.87 -0.28
CA PHE A 109 -9.23 -2.59 0.11
C PHE A 109 -7.97 -2.33 -0.72
N PRO A 110 -8.04 -1.44 -1.72
CA PRO A 110 -6.88 -1.10 -2.53
C PRO A 110 -5.88 -0.28 -1.72
N VAL A 111 -4.64 -0.20 -2.20
CA VAL A 111 -3.65 0.73 -1.63
C VAL A 111 -4.16 2.16 -1.77
N CYS A 112 -4.16 2.90 -0.67
CA CYS A 112 -4.51 4.31 -0.62
C CYS A 112 -3.52 5.15 -1.47
N THR A 113 -4.06 6.03 -2.31
CA THR A 113 -3.30 6.98 -3.15
C THR A 113 -3.35 8.40 -2.61
N ASP A 114 -3.38 8.55 -1.29
CA ASP A 114 -3.48 9.88 -0.73
C ASP A 114 -2.10 10.55 -0.63
N THR A 115 -1.83 11.40 -1.62
CA THR A 115 -0.65 12.28 -1.69
C THR A 115 -0.48 13.17 -0.46
N TYR A 116 -1.55 13.45 0.29
CA TYR A 116 -1.47 14.25 1.50
C TYR A 116 -0.75 13.50 2.62
N ILE A 117 -0.96 12.18 2.79
CA ILE A 117 -0.14 11.40 3.73
C ILE A 117 1.31 11.39 3.27
N GLU A 118 1.54 11.17 1.97
CA GLU A 118 2.88 11.07 1.38
C GLU A 118 3.71 12.36 1.53
N GLN A 119 3.07 13.52 1.38
CA GLN A 119 3.71 14.83 1.46
C GLN A 119 3.59 15.45 2.86
N SER A 120 2.83 14.83 3.76
CA SER A 120 2.69 15.33 5.11
C SER A 120 4.02 15.19 5.86
N PRO A 121 4.30 16.11 6.77
CA PRO A 121 5.39 15.98 7.73
C PRO A 121 5.24 14.79 8.66
N TYR A 122 4.02 14.25 8.77
CA TYR A 122 3.79 12.95 9.39
C TYR A 122 4.38 11.80 8.56
N GLY A 123 4.17 11.75 7.24
CA GLY A 123 4.84 10.78 6.36
C GLY A 123 6.36 10.77 6.60
N ASN A 124 6.94 11.96 6.76
CA ASN A 124 8.36 12.14 7.07
C ASN A 124 8.75 11.63 8.49
N LYS A 125 7.92 11.85 9.52
CA LYS A 125 8.21 11.44 10.92
C LYS A 125 7.83 9.99 11.25
N SER A 126 6.76 9.47 10.65
CA SER A 126 6.18 8.14 10.90
C SER A 126 6.94 7.00 10.22
N GLY A 127 8.02 7.33 9.51
CA GLY A 127 8.89 6.37 8.84
C GLY A 127 8.19 5.64 7.69
N ILE A 128 7.14 6.23 7.10
CA ILE A 128 6.51 5.69 5.90
C ILE A 128 7.49 5.88 4.75
N LYS A 129 8.06 4.77 4.26
CA LYS A 129 8.99 4.79 3.12
C LYS A 129 8.19 4.56 1.85
N HIS A 130 7.61 5.63 1.33
CA HIS A 130 6.77 5.54 0.15
C HIS A 130 7.54 5.00 -1.06
N PHE A 131 6.84 4.22 -1.89
CA PHE A 131 7.32 3.83 -3.21
C PHE A 131 6.96 4.87 -4.31
N SER A 132 6.56 6.09 -3.93
CA SER A 132 6.13 7.13 -4.87
C SER A 132 7.26 7.50 -5.83
N ASP A 133 6.95 7.51 -7.13
CA ASP A 133 7.86 7.84 -8.24
C ASP A 133 9.15 7.00 -8.31
N ILE A 134 9.13 5.80 -7.73
CA ILE A 134 10.26 4.87 -7.80
C ILE A 134 10.05 3.89 -8.96
N ASN A 135 10.98 3.89 -9.92
CA ASN A 135 11.13 2.76 -10.84
C ASN A 135 11.76 1.56 -10.12
N PHE A 136 11.23 0.37 -10.37
CA PHE A 136 11.75 -0.88 -9.84
C PHE A 136 12.55 -1.60 -10.92
N PRO A 137 13.89 -1.55 -10.86
CA PRO A 137 14.71 -2.32 -11.78
C PRO A 137 14.57 -3.84 -11.54
N PRO A 138 14.82 -4.66 -12.58
CA PRO A 138 14.77 -6.12 -12.49
C PRO A 138 15.57 -6.68 -11.33
N LYS A 139 14.95 -7.55 -10.52
CA LYS A 139 15.59 -8.33 -9.45
C LYS A 139 16.26 -7.54 -8.34
N ILE A 140 16.10 -6.21 -8.28
CA ILE A 140 16.63 -5.38 -7.20
C ILE A 140 15.55 -5.21 -6.13
N LYS A 141 15.92 -5.55 -4.90
CA LYS A 141 15.07 -5.37 -3.73
C LYS A 141 15.01 -3.89 -3.32
N LYS A 142 13.80 -3.40 -3.05
CA LYS A 142 13.57 -2.12 -2.38
C LYS A 142 12.65 -2.32 -1.18
N SER A 143 12.91 -1.58 -0.10
CA SER A 143 12.09 -1.58 1.10
C SER A 143 11.22 -0.33 1.12
N GLY A 144 9.96 -0.48 1.50
CA GLY A 144 9.03 0.63 1.57
C GLY A 144 7.74 0.24 2.27
N SER A 145 6.73 1.09 2.10
CA SER A 145 5.47 0.96 2.81
C SER A 145 4.30 1.33 1.89
N TYR A 146 3.16 0.68 2.11
CA TYR A 146 1.87 1.05 1.52
C TYR A 146 0.86 1.33 2.64
N CYS A 147 -0.10 2.20 2.35
CA CYS A 147 -1.17 2.54 3.30
C CYS A 147 -2.51 2.04 2.77
N PHE A 148 -3.42 1.68 3.68
CA PHE A 148 -4.77 1.22 3.39
C PHE A 148 -5.74 1.96 4.29
N GLU A 149 -6.92 2.26 3.76
CA GLU A 149 -8.07 2.70 4.55
C GLU A 149 -8.95 1.48 4.80
N LEU A 150 -9.18 1.18 6.07
CA LEU A 150 -9.91 -0.01 6.51
C LEU A 150 -11.10 0.40 7.37
N PRO A 151 -12.13 -0.46 7.50
CA PRO A 151 -13.18 -0.27 8.48
C PRO A 151 -12.61 -0.30 9.92
N GLU A 152 -13.37 0.24 10.87
CA GLU A 152 -13.00 0.19 12.29
C GLU A 152 -12.87 -1.24 12.82
N PHE A 153 -13.73 -2.12 12.31
CA PHE A 153 -13.75 -3.53 12.65
C PHE A 153 -13.54 -4.37 11.40
N PHE A 154 -12.56 -5.25 11.45
CA PHE A 154 -12.31 -6.32 10.50
C PHE A 154 -11.83 -7.54 11.28
N ASP A 155 -12.17 -8.74 10.83
CA ASP A 155 -11.71 -9.98 11.45
C ASP A 155 -10.31 -10.34 10.93
N ASP A 156 -10.26 -11.15 9.88
CA ASP A 156 -9.04 -11.58 9.22
C ASP A 156 -8.80 -10.78 7.94
N LEU A 157 -7.59 -10.25 7.80
CA LEU A 157 -7.14 -9.63 6.56
C LEU A 157 -6.26 -10.57 5.76
N TYR A 158 -6.49 -10.57 4.47
CA TYR A 158 -5.74 -11.34 3.49
C TYR A 158 -5.04 -10.41 2.53
N ILE A 159 -3.78 -10.71 2.23
CA ILE A 159 -3.08 -10.08 1.11
C ILE A 159 -3.44 -10.80 -0.20
N SER A 160 -3.73 -10.01 -1.23
CA SER A 160 -4.19 -10.55 -2.51
C SER A 160 -3.73 -9.72 -3.71
N SER A 161 -3.78 -10.36 -4.88
CA SER A 161 -3.64 -9.67 -6.15
C SER A 161 -4.98 -9.04 -6.54
N THR A 162 -4.98 -7.77 -6.94
CA THR A 162 -6.20 -7.07 -7.40
C THR A 162 -6.84 -7.81 -8.58
N ALA A 163 -6.00 -8.26 -9.52
CA ALA A 163 -6.38 -9.09 -10.65
C ALA A 163 -5.23 -10.05 -10.99
N GLY A 164 -5.42 -11.35 -10.81
CA GLY A 164 -4.38 -12.36 -11.02
C GLY A 164 -4.27 -13.32 -9.85
N SER A 165 -3.05 -13.68 -9.45
CA SER A 165 -2.80 -14.69 -8.42
C SER A 165 -1.72 -14.28 -7.43
N ILE A 166 -1.74 -14.90 -6.25
CA ILE A 166 -0.71 -14.76 -5.22
C ILE A 166 -0.37 -16.15 -4.69
N LYS A 167 0.92 -16.43 -4.45
CA LYS A 167 1.41 -17.67 -3.83
C LYS A 167 2.67 -17.40 -3.01
N GLU A 168 2.95 -18.28 -2.05
CA GLU A 168 4.21 -18.30 -1.31
C GLU A 168 5.32 -18.94 -2.16
N VAL A 169 6.58 -18.45 -2.04
CA VAL A 169 7.76 -18.92 -2.80
C VAL A 169 9.04 -18.95 -1.98
#